data_AF-A0A4S2QV43-F1
#
_entry.id   AF-A0A4S2QV43-F1
#
_cell.length_a   1.000
_cell.length_b   1.000
_cell.length_c   1.000
_cell.angle_alpha   90.00
_cell.angle_beta   90.00
_cell.angle_gamma   90.00
#
_symmetry.space_group_name_H-M   'P 1'
#
loop_
_entity.id
_entity.type
_entity.pdbx_description
1 polymer ?
#
loop_
_entity_poly.entity_id
_entity_poly.type
_entity_poly.pdbx_seq_one_letter_code
_entity_poly.pdbx_strand_id
1 'polypeptide(L)'
;MDDLITIIRNRYESLEKKIQKLKEYLTDDRKIVIEKELFSAAIVDIISQKGNFINEQAVQIYLILHHCIKHYSARSKKEKILSFQNVMNILDEAVHDYVTPQNFDRLINLRDQNGNTLLHQAVISNNTDAIEALLKYGANSLIRNEEGNISLDLAQGDTKKVLIECMKDQAQSKKESARCNGLIGIIPGVFLGVGLGVGSALIPSMTIILCTLAVSALVAGIAVGVAIYFLSQDYKQAKSIEEAVNPQLSSVEHEKTADNKAVLG
;
A
#
# COMPACT_ATOMS: atom_id res chain seq x y z
N MET A 1 -13.65 22.38 17.34
CA MET A 1 -13.61 21.35 16.28
C MET A 1 -13.25 21.95 14.91
N ASP A 2 -13.19 23.28 14.75
CA ASP A 2 -13.29 23.90 13.42
C ASP A 2 -11.98 24.37 12.77
N ASP A 3 -10.90 24.68 13.47
CA ASP A 3 -9.77 25.37 12.83
C ASP A 3 -9.01 24.50 11.81
N LEU A 4 -8.72 23.24 12.15
CA LEU A 4 -7.99 22.32 11.26
C LEU A 4 -8.79 22.00 9.98
N ILE A 5 -10.08 21.66 10.14
CA ILE A 5 -10.97 21.39 9.02
C ILE A 5 -11.18 22.65 8.18
N THR A 6 -11.27 23.83 8.81
CA THR A 6 -11.39 25.12 8.11
C THR A 6 -10.16 25.41 7.25
N ILE A 7 -8.95 25.15 7.76
CA ILE A 7 -7.70 25.30 6.99
C ILE A 7 -7.75 24.38 5.75
N ILE A 8 -8.15 23.13 5.92
CA ILE A 8 -8.20 22.13 4.84
C ILE A 8 -9.27 22.50 3.79
N ARG A 9 -10.48 22.87 4.22
CA ARG A 9 -11.63 23.15 3.35
C ARG A 9 -11.55 24.49 2.62
N ASN A 10 -10.57 25.34 2.90
CA ASN A 10 -10.53 26.68 2.31
C ASN A 10 -10.21 26.61 0.81
N ARG A 11 -11.26 26.59 -0.01
CA ARG A 11 -11.17 26.55 -1.49
C ARG A 11 -10.70 27.86 -2.12
N TYR A 12 -10.66 28.95 -1.36
CA TYR A 12 -10.20 30.25 -1.84
C TYR A 12 -8.69 30.45 -1.67
N GLU A 13 -8.02 29.56 -0.95
CA GLU A 13 -6.58 29.62 -0.72
C GLU A 13 -5.81 28.64 -1.60
N SER A 14 -4.64 29.08 -2.08
CA SER A 14 -3.72 28.20 -2.79
C SER A 14 -3.28 27.06 -1.87
N LEU A 15 -2.94 25.93 -2.49
CA LEU A 15 -2.49 24.75 -1.77
C LEU A 15 -1.24 25.01 -0.93
N GLU A 16 -0.30 25.80 -1.46
CA GLU A 16 0.89 26.24 -0.73
C GLU A 16 0.53 27.02 0.56
N LYS A 17 -0.41 27.96 0.48
CA LYS A 17 -0.89 28.71 1.66
C LYS A 17 -1.58 27.79 2.67
N LYS A 18 -2.38 26.84 2.19
CA LYS A 18 -3.01 25.81 3.05
C LYS A 18 -1.97 24.96 3.77
N ILE A 19 -0.93 24.50 3.05
CA ILE A 19 0.17 23.73 3.63
C ILE A 19 0.91 24.55 4.69
N GLN A 20 1.20 25.82 4.41
CA GLN A 20 1.87 26.71 5.36
C GLN A 20 1.05 26.90 6.64
N LYS A 21 -0.24 27.21 6.51
CA LYS A 21 -1.16 27.32 7.66
C LYS A 21 -1.30 26.01 8.42
N LEU A 22 -1.31 24.88 7.71
CA LEU A 22 -1.36 23.57 8.34
C LEU A 22 -0.10 23.29 9.17
N LYS A 23 1.09 23.64 8.65
CA LYS A 23 2.36 23.56 9.41
C LYS A 23 2.35 24.47 10.64
N GLU A 24 1.85 25.70 10.51
CA GLU A 24 1.70 26.63 11.64
C GLU A 24 0.67 26.15 12.67
N TYR A 25 -0.37 25.44 12.21
CA TYR A 25 -1.38 24.86 13.09
C TYR A 25 -0.86 23.64 13.84
N LEU A 26 -0.16 22.73 13.16
CA LEU A 26 0.38 21.48 13.70
C LEU A 26 1.67 21.73 14.51
N THR A 27 1.57 22.53 15.56
CA THR A 27 2.66 22.79 16.51
C THR A 27 2.91 21.60 17.43
N ASP A 28 4.13 21.50 17.97
CA ASP A 28 4.48 20.52 19.00
C ASP A 28 3.41 20.52 20.13
N ASP A 29 3.01 19.32 20.56
CA ASP A 29 2.00 19.02 21.60
C ASP A 29 0.53 19.35 21.29
N ARG A 30 0.21 19.91 20.12
CA ARG A 30 -1.19 20.14 19.76
C ARG A 30 -1.94 18.83 19.54
N LYS A 31 -2.98 18.59 20.33
CA LYS A 31 -3.93 17.49 20.13
C LYS A 31 -4.84 17.80 18.95
N ILE A 32 -5.06 16.80 18.09
CA ILE A 32 -5.92 16.94 16.91
C ILE A 32 -7.02 15.90 16.93
N VAL A 33 -8.25 16.34 16.66
CA VAL A 33 -9.40 15.45 16.58
C VAL A 33 -9.41 14.79 15.20
N ILE A 34 -9.33 13.46 15.18
CA ILE A 34 -9.33 12.65 13.95
C ILE A 34 -10.72 12.06 13.76
N GLU A 35 -11.37 12.46 12.67
CA GLU A 35 -12.68 11.97 12.24
C GLU A 35 -12.68 11.76 10.73
N LYS A 36 -13.62 10.95 10.24
CA LYS A 36 -13.82 10.71 8.81
C LYS A 36 -13.92 12.01 8.01
N GLU A 37 -14.64 12.99 8.55
CA GLU A 37 -14.85 14.31 7.93
C GLU A 37 -13.53 15.07 7.66
N LEU A 38 -12.54 14.94 8.56
CA LEU A 38 -11.23 15.56 8.40
C LEU A 38 -10.52 15.03 7.15
N PHE A 39 -10.45 13.70 7.01
CA PHE A 39 -9.82 13.08 5.86
C PHE A 39 -10.63 13.25 4.58
N SER A 40 -11.96 13.11 4.64
CA SER A 40 -12.83 13.39 3.49
C SER A 40 -12.64 14.81 2.96
N ALA A 41 -12.50 15.81 3.84
CA ALA A 41 -12.20 17.18 3.43
C ALA A 41 -10.85 17.30 2.71
N ALA A 42 -9.81 16.62 3.21
CA ALA A 42 -8.49 16.61 2.57
C ALA A 42 -8.50 15.89 1.22
N ILE A 43 -9.37 14.89 1.04
CA ILE A 43 -9.46 14.06 -0.17
C ILE A 43 -10.29 14.72 -1.28
N VAL A 44 -11.35 15.47 -0.96
CA VAL A 44 -12.20 16.13 -1.97
C VAL A 44 -11.39 17.06 -2.88
N ASP A 45 -10.40 17.75 -2.31
CA ASP A 45 -9.47 18.57 -3.09
C ASP A 45 -8.61 17.71 -4.04
N ILE A 46 -8.21 16.49 -3.63
CA ILE A 46 -7.42 15.50 -4.42
C ILE A 46 -8.15 15.06 -5.70
N ILE A 47 -9.46 14.86 -5.63
CA ILE A 47 -10.27 14.29 -6.73
C ILE A 47 -10.65 15.35 -7.78
N SER A 48 -10.69 16.63 -7.39
CA SER A 48 -11.25 17.70 -8.21
C SER A 48 -10.32 18.15 -9.36
N GLN A 49 -9.03 17.78 -9.35
CA GLN A 49 -8.08 18.13 -10.41
C GLN A 49 -7.78 16.93 -11.32
N LYS A 50 -8.41 16.90 -12.50
CA LYS A 50 -8.08 15.93 -13.56
C LYS A 50 -6.62 16.11 -13.99
N GLY A 51 -5.74 15.16 -13.67
CA GLY A 51 -4.55 14.91 -14.51
C GLY A 51 -3.22 14.60 -13.82
N ASN A 52 -3.07 14.72 -12.50
CA ASN A 52 -1.90 14.15 -11.82
C ASN A 52 -2.24 13.81 -10.36
N PHE A 53 -2.72 12.59 -10.17
CA PHE A 53 -3.14 12.06 -8.88
C PHE A 53 -1.96 12.12 -7.90
N ILE A 54 -2.09 12.84 -6.79
CA ILE A 54 -1.26 12.71 -5.58
C ILE A 54 0.21 13.09 -5.76
N ASN A 55 0.53 14.39 -5.70
CA ASN A 55 1.75 14.80 -5.00
C ASN A 55 1.45 15.96 -4.05
N GLU A 56 0.97 17.11 -4.52
CA GLU A 56 0.87 18.29 -3.64
C GLU A 56 -0.27 18.20 -2.60
N GLN A 57 -1.44 17.65 -2.96
CA GLN A 57 -2.59 17.64 -2.04
C GLN A 57 -2.51 16.53 -0.98
N ALA A 58 -1.84 15.42 -1.32
CA ALA A 58 -1.57 14.34 -0.36
C ALA A 58 -0.62 14.77 0.78
N VAL A 59 0.13 15.85 0.59
CA VAL A 59 0.98 16.46 1.62
C VAL A 59 0.16 16.83 2.87
N GLN A 60 -1.10 17.26 2.73
CA GLN A 60 -1.93 17.59 3.88
C GLN A 60 -2.17 16.38 4.77
N ILE A 61 -2.55 15.24 4.17
CA ILE A 61 -2.76 13.99 4.90
C ILE A 61 -1.46 13.51 5.51
N TYR A 62 -0.34 13.58 4.77
CA TYR A 62 0.97 13.25 5.31
C TYR A 62 1.31 14.09 6.53
N LEU A 63 1.11 15.41 6.49
CA LEU A 63 1.41 16.29 7.62
C LEU A 63 0.57 15.96 8.86
N ILE A 64 -0.73 15.66 8.67
CA ILE A 64 -1.63 15.25 9.75
C ILE A 64 -1.16 13.93 10.35
N LEU A 65 -0.88 12.92 9.52
CA LEU A 65 -0.45 11.60 9.99
C LEU A 65 0.94 11.66 10.65
N HIS A 66 1.88 12.39 10.07
CA HIS A 66 3.20 12.62 10.65
C HIS A 66 3.08 13.28 12.02
N HIS A 67 2.22 14.29 12.18
CA HIS A 67 1.96 14.91 13.47
C HIS A 67 1.37 13.93 14.51
N CYS A 68 0.45 13.06 14.09
CA CYS A 68 -0.08 11.98 14.92
C CYS A 68 1.03 11.02 15.39
N ILE A 69 1.93 10.64 14.49
CA ILE A 69 3.04 9.72 14.77
C ILE A 69 4.02 10.33 15.76
N LYS A 70 4.48 11.56 15.48
CA LYS A 70 5.54 12.24 16.22
C LYS A 70 5.10 12.64 17.63
N HIS A 71 3.85 13.07 17.79
CA HIS A 71 3.37 13.67 19.05
C HIS A 71 2.28 12.86 19.76
N TYR A 72 1.90 11.67 19.28
CA TYR A 72 0.80 10.88 19.83
C TYR A 72 -0.48 11.73 20.01
N SER A 73 -0.72 12.61 19.04
CA SER A 73 -1.64 13.75 19.18
C SER A 73 -3.08 13.42 18.81
N ALA A 74 -3.33 12.25 18.22
CA ALA A 74 -4.65 11.84 17.74
C ALA A 74 -5.66 11.70 18.89
N ARG A 75 -6.80 12.37 18.77
CA ARG A 75 -7.92 12.29 19.71
C ARG A 75 -9.23 12.01 18.97
N SER A 76 -10.15 11.33 19.64
CA SER A 76 -11.55 11.24 19.20
C SER A 76 -12.31 12.52 19.58
N LYS A 77 -13.55 12.68 19.08
CA LYS A 77 -14.48 13.76 19.50
C LYS A 77 -14.70 13.86 21.00
N LYS A 78 -14.59 12.73 21.70
CA LYS A 78 -14.74 12.63 23.15
C LYS A 78 -13.40 12.79 23.89
N GLU A 79 -12.40 13.38 23.23
CA GLU A 79 -11.04 13.62 23.75
C GLU A 79 -10.27 12.37 24.18
N LYS A 80 -10.74 11.18 23.80
CA LYS A 80 -10.00 9.92 24.04
C LYS A 80 -8.80 9.82 23.11
N ILE A 81 -7.67 9.35 23.63
CA ILE A 81 -6.48 9.01 22.84
C ILE A 81 -6.85 7.94 21.83
N LEU A 82 -6.45 8.13 20.57
CA LEU A 82 -6.59 7.14 19.51
C LEU A 82 -5.24 6.47 19.27
N SER A 83 -5.23 5.15 19.16
CA SER A 83 -4.10 4.43 18.56
C SER A 83 -3.96 4.83 17.09
N PHE A 84 -2.75 4.73 16.57
CA PHE A 84 -2.48 4.98 15.17
C PHE A 84 -3.21 3.97 14.27
N GLN A 85 -3.41 2.72 14.73
CA GLN A 85 -4.30 1.78 14.04
C GLN A 85 -5.71 2.35 13.84
N ASN A 86 -6.30 2.98 14.87
CA ASN A 86 -7.62 3.61 14.73
C ASN A 86 -7.60 4.82 13.80
N VAL A 87 -6.53 5.62 13.81
CA VAL A 87 -6.34 6.71 12.86
C VAL A 87 -6.33 6.18 11.42
N MET A 88 -5.61 5.10 11.17
CA MET A 88 -5.55 4.46 9.85
C MET A 88 -6.88 3.84 9.42
N ASN A 89 -7.63 3.23 10.35
CA ASN A 89 -8.98 2.74 10.06
C ASN A 89 -9.92 3.87 9.62
N ILE A 90 -9.85 5.03 10.29
CA ILE A 90 -10.67 6.20 9.93
C ILE A 90 -10.24 6.77 8.57
N LEU A 91 -8.93 6.78 8.27
CA LEU A 91 -8.42 7.19 6.97
C LEU A 91 -8.92 6.24 5.87
N ASP A 92 -8.78 4.94 6.06
CA ASP A 92 -9.24 3.90 5.13
C ASP A 92 -10.75 4.04 4.87
N GLU A 93 -11.56 4.20 5.91
CA GLU A 93 -13.00 4.44 5.77
C GLU A 93 -13.32 5.74 5.02
N ALA A 94 -12.49 6.78 5.16
CA ALA A 94 -12.68 8.05 4.47
C ALA A 94 -12.26 8.00 3.00
N VAL A 95 -11.27 7.17 2.66
CA VAL A 95 -10.73 7.05 1.29
C VAL A 95 -11.43 5.96 0.47
N HIS A 96 -12.05 4.95 1.11
CA HIS A 96 -12.54 3.74 0.43
C HIS A 96 -13.49 4.02 -0.73
N ASP A 97 -14.38 4.98 -0.57
CA ASP A 97 -15.39 5.33 -1.58
C ASP A 97 -14.82 6.13 -2.78
N TYR A 98 -13.58 6.62 -2.66
CA TYR A 98 -13.05 7.66 -3.54
C TYR A 98 -11.67 7.38 -4.14
N VAL A 99 -10.90 6.49 -3.51
CA VAL A 99 -9.48 6.29 -3.81
C VAL A 99 -9.28 4.84 -4.24
N THR A 100 -8.70 4.65 -5.43
CA THR A 100 -8.31 3.30 -5.89
C THR A 100 -7.18 2.74 -5.02
N PRO A 101 -7.00 1.41 -4.92
CA PRO A 101 -5.90 0.82 -4.15
C PRO A 101 -4.51 1.38 -4.52
N GLN A 102 -4.29 1.68 -5.80
CA GLN A 102 -3.04 2.28 -6.30
C GLN A 102 -2.80 3.68 -5.73
N ASN A 103 -3.87 4.46 -5.57
CA ASN A 103 -3.78 5.80 -5.04
C ASN A 103 -3.62 5.80 -3.51
N PHE A 104 -4.20 4.82 -2.83
CA PHE A 104 -3.94 4.60 -1.40
C PHE A 104 -2.49 4.19 -1.15
N ASP A 105 -1.93 3.29 -1.97
CA ASP A 105 -0.51 2.92 -1.90
C ASP A 105 0.40 4.15 -2.05
N ARG A 106 0.13 5.01 -3.04
CA ARG A 106 0.86 6.28 -3.22
C ARG A 106 0.74 7.23 -2.02
N LEU A 107 -0.41 7.26 -1.37
CA LEU A 107 -0.65 8.10 -0.19
C LEU A 107 0.18 7.64 1.00
N ILE A 108 0.17 6.34 1.30
CA ILE A 108 0.89 5.75 2.44
C ILE A 108 2.41 5.82 2.23
N ASN A 109 2.86 5.69 0.98
CA ASN A 109 4.26 5.71 0.60
C ASN A 109 4.78 7.11 0.20
N LEU A 110 4.01 8.18 0.48
CA LEU A 110 4.43 9.55 0.20
C LEU A 110 5.72 9.87 0.97
N ARG A 111 6.63 10.58 0.29
CA ARG A 111 7.93 11.01 0.83
C ARG A 111 7.88 12.50 1.15
N ASP A 112 8.43 12.88 2.30
CA ASP A 112 8.63 14.29 2.65
C ASP A 112 9.83 14.91 1.92
N GLN A 113 10.20 16.11 2.36
CA GLN A 113 11.30 16.90 1.81
C GLN A 113 12.69 16.26 2.03
N ASN A 114 12.80 15.29 2.95
CA ASN A 114 14.02 14.52 3.21
C ASN A 114 13.93 13.11 2.59
N GLY A 115 12.89 12.87 1.79
CA GLY A 115 12.62 11.56 1.22
C GLY A 115 12.03 10.55 2.20
N ASN A 116 11.72 10.93 3.44
CA ASN A 116 11.22 10.04 4.49
C ASN A 116 9.72 9.75 4.29
N THR A 117 9.36 8.47 4.34
CA THR A 117 7.95 8.04 4.40
C THR A 117 7.41 8.11 5.83
N LEU A 118 6.09 7.94 6.00
CA LEU A 118 5.49 7.82 7.35
C LEU A 118 6.12 6.69 8.16
N LEU A 119 6.56 5.61 7.51
CA LEU A 119 7.24 4.51 8.21
C LEU A 119 8.62 4.93 8.74
N HIS A 120 9.37 5.76 8.01
CA HIS A 120 10.61 6.33 8.54
C HIS A 120 10.32 7.19 9.78
N GLN A 121 9.31 8.06 9.69
CA GLN A 121 8.94 8.93 10.81
C GLN A 121 8.45 8.13 12.03
N ALA A 122 7.75 7.02 11.82
CA ALA A 122 7.33 6.12 12.89
C ALA A 122 8.53 5.47 13.60
N VAL A 123 9.55 5.05 12.85
CA VAL A 123 10.80 4.53 13.41
C VAL A 123 11.58 5.60 14.16
N ILE A 124 11.77 6.78 13.57
CA ILE A 124 12.47 7.91 14.21
C ILE A 124 11.79 8.31 15.53
N SER A 125 10.46 8.25 15.57
CA SER A 125 9.66 8.57 16.75
C SER A 125 9.54 7.41 17.75
N ASN A 126 10.15 6.25 17.48
CA ASN A 126 9.99 5.00 18.25
C ASN A 126 8.52 4.59 18.47
N ASN A 127 7.64 4.92 17.52
CA ASN A 127 6.21 4.68 17.63
C ASN A 127 5.83 3.31 17.04
N THR A 128 5.89 2.28 17.89
CA THR A 128 5.63 0.88 17.48
C THR A 128 4.20 0.64 17.00
N ASP A 129 3.20 1.28 17.63
CA ASP A 129 1.79 1.23 17.19
C ASP A 129 1.63 1.80 15.76
N ALA A 130 2.35 2.87 15.43
CA ALA A 130 2.37 3.38 14.06
C ALA A 130 3.10 2.45 13.09
N ILE A 131 4.22 1.82 13.49
CA ILE A 131 4.94 0.84 12.65
C ILE A 131 4.04 -0.33 12.28
N GLU A 132 3.41 -0.95 13.29
CA GLU A 132 2.50 -2.08 13.11
C GLU A 132 1.34 -1.72 12.17
N ALA A 133 0.67 -0.61 12.44
CA ALA A 133 -0.46 -0.15 11.64
C ALA A 133 -0.06 0.18 10.18
N LEU A 134 1.03 0.92 9.97
CA LEU A 134 1.48 1.27 8.61
C LEU A 134 1.82 0.03 7.77
N LEU A 135 2.53 -0.95 8.35
CA LEU A 135 2.89 -2.18 7.64
C LEU A 135 1.67 -3.06 7.35
N LYS A 136 0.71 -3.13 8.28
CA LYS A 136 -0.59 -3.79 8.06
C LYS A 136 -1.38 -3.16 6.92
N TYR A 137 -1.29 -1.85 6.76
CA TYR A 137 -1.87 -1.11 5.64
C TYR A 137 -1.02 -1.12 4.35
N GLY A 138 0.04 -1.94 4.30
CA GLY A 138 0.81 -2.17 3.08
C GLY A 138 1.92 -1.14 2.83
N ALA A 139 2.31 -0.33 3.81
CA ALA A 139 3.44 0.59 3.67
C ALA A 139 4.70 -0.16 3.19
N ASN A 140 5.38 0.41 2.20
CA ASN A 140 6.58 -0.19 1.63
C ASN A 140 7.80 0.08 2.51
N SER A 141 8.26 -0.96 3.18
CA SER A 141 9.41 -0.94 4.10
C SER A 141 10.77 -0.82 3.42
N LEU A 142 10.83 -0.87 2.09
CA LEU A 142 12.07 -0.83 1.30
C LEU A 142 12.36 0.52 0.64
N ILE A 143 11.48 1.52 0.84
CA ILE A 143 11.71 2.86 0.30
C ILE A 143 12.93 3.47 0.99
N ARG A 144 13.85 4.05 0.20
CA ARG A 144 15.01 4.77 0.69
C ARG A 144 14.72 6.27 0.78
N ASN A 145 15.13 6.89 1.88
CA ASN A 145 15.14 8.35 2.02
C ASN A 145 16.27 8.98 1.19
N GLU A 146 16.45 10.30 1.28
CA GLU A 146 17.51 11.01 0.53
C GLU A 146 18.94 10.64 0.98
N GLU A 147 19.09 10.12 2.18
CA GLU A 147 20.37 9.59 2.69
C GLU A 147 20.64 8.15 2.21
N GLY A 148 19.71 7.55 1.46
CA GLY A 148 19.80 6.17 1.00
C GLY A 148 19.39 5.13 2.04
N ASN A 149 18.88 5.54 3.20
CA ASN A 149 18.48 4.66 4.30
C ASN A 149 17.03 4.18 4.12
N ILE A 150 16.76 2.89 4.35
CA ILE A 150 15.39 2.40 4.59
C ILE A 150 15.00 2.60 6.05
N SER A 151 13.71 2.45 6.38
CA SER A 151 13.24 2.63 7.77
C SER A 151 13.94 1.69 8.76
N LEU A 152 14.37 0.50 8.33
CA LEU A 152 15.12 -0.45 9.16
C LEU A 152 16.55 0.04 9.50
N ASP A 153 17.19 0.80 8.62
CA ASP A 153 18.54 1.33 8.84
C ASP A 153 18.54 2.38 9.96
N LEU A 154 17.43 3.10 10.12
CA LEU A 154 17.23 4.11 11.17
C LEU A 154 16.80 3.50 12.52
N ALA A 155 16.38 2.24 12.54
CA ALA A 155 15.78 1.62 13.72
C ALA A 155 16.83 1.15 14.75
N GLN A 156 16.52 1.35 16.04
CA GLN A 156 17.37 0.92 17.15
C GLN A 156 16.55 0.20 18.23
N GLY A 157 17.24 -0.54 19.11
CA GLY A 157 16.63 -1.16 20.29
C GLY A 157 15.41 -2.04 20.00
N ASP A 158 14.35 -1.83 20.79
CA ASP A 158 13.11 -2.60 20.67
C ASP A 158 12.28 -2.22 19.43
N THR A 159 12.35 -0.97 18.98
CA THR A 159 11.72 -0.53 17.73
C THR A 159 12.24 -1.32 16.54
N LYS A 160 13.54 -1.63 16.51
CA LYS A 160 14.14 -2.48 15.47
C LYS A 160 13.56 -3.90 15.49
N LYS A 161 13.33 -4.48 16.69
CA LYS A 161 12.77 -5.82 16.83
C LYS A 161 11.33 -5.87 16.29
N VAL A 162 10.49 -4.93 16.74
CA VAL A 162 9.10 -4.82 16.28
C VAL A 162 9.05 -4.63 14.77
N LEU A 163 9.85 -3.72 14.23
CA LEU A 163 9.90 -3.47 12.79
C LEU A 163 10.29 -4.73 12.01
N ILE A 164 11.31 -5.48 12.46
CA ILE A 164 11.74 -6.72 11.82
C ILE A 164 10.62 -7.77 11.85
N GLU A 165 9.92 -7.93 12.98
CA GLU A 165 8.81 -8.86 13.11
C GLU A 165 7.68 -8.50 12.14
N CYS A 166 7.23 -7.24 12.14
CA CYS A 166 6.19 -6.78 11.22
C CYS A 166 6.59 -6.88 9.74
N MET A 167 7.87 -6.63 9.40
CA MET A 167 8.37 -6.80 8.04
C MET A 167 8.34 -8.27 7.60
N LYS A 168 8.68 -9.21 8.50
CA LYS A 168 8.57 -10.65 8.22
C LYS A 168 7.11 -11.06 8.00
N ASP A 169 6.19 -10.57 8.82
CA ASP A 169 4.76 -10.85 8.67
C ASP A 169 4.22 -10.31 7.33
N GLN A 170 4.65 -9.10 6.94
CA GLN A 170 4.34 -8.51 5.64
C GLN A 170 4.87 -9.38 4.48
N ALA A 171 6.11 -9.87 4.56
CA ALA A 171 6.70 -10.75 3.56
C ALA A 171 5.96 -12.10 3.47
N GLN A 172 5.60 -12.68 4.61
CA GLN A 172 4.85 -13.93 4.67
C GLN A 172 3.45 -13.79 4.07
N SER A 173 2.72 -12.72 4.42
CA SER A 173 1.42 -12.42 3.85
C SER A 173 1.47 -12.28 2.32
N LYS A 174 2.51 -11.61 1.79
CA LYS A 174 2.76 -11.52 0.34
C LYS A 174 3.02 -12.87 -0.31
N LYS A 175 3.80 -13.75 0.34
CA LYS A 175 4.03 -15.12 -0.13
C LYS A 175 2.76 -15.98 -0.12
N GLU A 176 1.92 -15.84 0.91
CA GLU A 176 0.66 -16.58 1.04
C GLU A 176 -0.36 -16.12 0.00
N SER A 177 -0.52 -14.81 -0.19
CA SER A 177 -1.30 -14.22 -1.29
C SER A 177 -0.85 -14.78 -2.64
N ALA A 178 0.47 -14.88 -2.83
CA ALA A 178 1.01 -15.42 -4.07
C ALA A 178 0.68 -16.92 -4.27
N ARG A 179 0.63 -17.71 -3.19
CA ARG A 179 0.25 -19.12 -3.26
C ARG A 179 -1.24 -19.32 -3.56
N CYS A 180 -2.12 -18.58 -2.88
CA CYS A 180 -3.57 -18.69 -3.05
C CYS A 180 -4.03 -18.30 -4.46
N ASN A 181 -3.47 -17.21 -5.01
CA ASN A 181 -3.81 -16.76 -6.36
C ASN A 181 -3.26 -17.69 -7.46
N GLY A 182 -2.12 -18.36 -7.22
CA GLY A 182 -1.60 -19.41 -8.11
C GLY A 182 -2.51 -20.63 -8.23
N LEU A 183 -3.22 -21.00 -7.16
CA LEU A 183 -4.21 -22.09 -7.17
C LEU A 183 -5.49 -21.73 -7.94
N ILE A 184 -5.95 -20.47 -7.82
CA ILE A 184 -7.15 -19.98 -8.53
C ILE A 184 -6.93 -19.95 -10.05
N GLY A 185 -5.71 -19.67 -10.52
CA GLY A 185 -5.35 -19.69 -11.95
C GLY A 185 -5.41 -21.07 -12.63
N ILE A 186 -5.45 -22.17 -11.86
CA ILE A 186 -5.54 -23.54 -12.39
C ILE A 186 -7.00 -23.93 -12.70
N ILE A 187 -7.98 -23.28 -12.08
CA ILE A 187 -9.40 -23.70 -12.11
C ILE A 187 -10.17 -23.33 -13.41
N PRO A 188 -9.89 -22.23 -14.15
CA PRO A 188 -10.70 -21.88 -15.33
C PRO A 188 -10.53 -22.83 -16.53
N GLY A 189 -9.42 -23.58 -16.59
CA GLY A 189 -9.12 -24.48 -17.72
C GLY A 189 -10.04 -25.69 -17.83
N VAL A 190 -10.76 -26.05 -16.76
CA VAL A 190 -11.59 -27.26 -16.72
C VAL A 190 -13.08 -26.97 -16.97
N PHE A 191 -13.55 -25.72 -16.78
CA PHE A 191 -15.00 -25.43 -16.75
C PHE A 191 -15.59 -24.78 -18.01
N LEU A 192 -14.79 -24.30 -18.98
CA LEU A 192 -15.31 -23.73 -20.24
C LEU A 192 -15.63 -24.78 -21.33
N GLY A 193 -15.62 -26.08 -21.00
CA GLY A 193 -15.98 -27.16 -21.92
C GLY A 193 -17.44 -27.62 -21.86
N VAL A 194 -18.22 -27.19 -20.85
CA VAL A 194 -19.53 -27.79 -20.58
C VAL A 194 -20.55 -26.71 -20.18
N GLY A 195 -21.08 -25.95 -21.14
CA GLY A 195 -22.15 -25.00 -20.78
C GLY A 195 -22.60 -23.96 -21.80
N LEU A 196 -22.89 -24.35 -23.05
CA LEU A 196 -23.86 -23.58 -23.86
C LEU A 196 -24.75 -24.56 -24.64
N GLY A 197 -25.77 -25.07 -23.96
CA GLY A 197 -26.99 -25.49 -24.61
C GLY A 197 -27.88 -24.27 -24.80
N VAL A 198 -28.08 -23.84 -26.05
CA VAL A 198 -29.28 -23.08 -26.44
C VAL A 198 -29.80 -23.69 -27.72
N GLY A 199 -31.01 -24.27 -27.63
CA GLY A 199 -31.73 -24.79 -28.77
C GLY A 199 -32.11 -23.67 -29.74
N SER A 200 -31.48 -23.65 -30.90
CA SER A 200 -32.12 -23.26 -32.17
C SER A 200 -31.23 -23.77 -33.31
N ALA A 201 -31.86 -24.47 -34.25
CA ALA A 201 -31.20 -25.15 -35.35
C ALA A 201 -30.67 -24.15 -36.40
N LEU A 202 -29.46 -23.65 -36.19
CA LEU A 202 -28.57 -23.15 -37.24
C LEU A 202 -27.18 -23.63 -36.83
N ILE A 203 -26.66 -24.66 -37.50
CA ILE A 203 -25.28 -25.13 -37.26
C ILE A 203 -24.38 -23.91 -37.53
N PRO A 204 -23.74 -23.32 -36.52
CA PRO A 204 -22.79 -22.25 -36.79
C PRO A 204 -21.71 -22.86 -37.69
N SER A 205 -21.38 -22.19 -38.79
CA SER A 205 -20.24 -22.61 -39.63
C SER A 205 -19.06 -22.95 -38.70
N MET A 206 -18.38 -24.08 -38.93
CA MET A 206 -17.25 -24.55 -38.12
C MET A 206 -16.23 -23.44 -37.81
N THR A 207 -16.14 -22.44 -38.71
CA THR A 207 -15.33 -21.23 -38.56
C THR A 207 -15.71 -20.37 -37.34
N ILE A 208 -17.00 -20.18 -37.04
CA ILE A 208 -17.46 -19.34 -35.92
C ILE A 208 -17.11 -20.01 -34.57
N ILE A 209 -17.30 -21.33 -34.48
CA ILE A 209 -16.95 -22.12 -33.30
C ILE A 209 -15.43 -22.10 -33.05
N LEU A 210 -14.63 -22.22 -34.12
CA LEU A 210 -13.18 -22.16 -34.00
C LEU A 210 -12.69 -20.77 -33.57
N CYS A 211 -13.30 -19.70 -34.09
CA CYS A 211 -12.99 -18.33 -33.70
C CYS A 211 -13.35 -18.05 -32.23
N THR A 212 -14.51 -18.51 -31.75
CA THR A 212 -14.90 -18.29 -30.34
C THR A 212 -14.00 -19.06 -29.36
N LEU A 213 -13.60 -20.30 -29.71
CA LEU A 213 -12.62 -21.08 -28.94
C LEU A 213 -11.23 -20.45 -28.94
N ALA A 214 -10.78 -19.89 -30.06
CA ALA A 214 -9.48 -19.23 -30.15
C ALA A 214 -9.44 -17.94 -29.30
N VAL A 215 -10.52 -17.14 -29.34
CA VAL A 215 -10.62 -15.90 -28.55
C VAL A 215 -10.71 -16.21 -27.06
N SER A 216 -11.47 -17.22 -26.65
CA SER A 216 -11.56 -17.61 -25.24
C SER A 216 -10.23 -18.15 -24.69
N ALA A 217 -9.51 -18.95 -25.49
CA ALA A 217 -8.17 -19.43 -25.14
C ALA A 217 -7.16 -18.28 -25.01
N LEU A 218 -7.21 -17.28 -25.89
CA LEU A 218 -6.34 -16.10 -25.83
C LEU A 218 -6.60 -15.26 -24.57
N VAL A 219 -7.87 -15.01 -24.25
CA VAL A 219 -8.27 -14.26 -23.04
C VAL A 219 -7.84 -15.00 -21.78
N ALA A 220 -8.04 -16.32 -21.72
CA ALA A 220 -7.59 -17.15 -20.60
C ALA A 220 -6.06 -17.14 -20.46
N GLY A 221 -5.32 -17.23 -21.57
CA GLY A 221 -3.85 -17.17 -21.57
C GLY A 221 -3.31 -15.83 -21.06
N ILE A 222 -3.92 -14.70 -21.47
CA ILE A 222 -3.56 -13.37 -20.95
C ILE A 222 -3.87 -13.27 -19.45
N ALA A 223 -5.05 -13.73 -19.02
CA ALA A 223 -5.43 -13.70 -17.60
C ALA A 223 -4.47 -14.50 -16.71
N VAL A 224 -4.09 -15.71 -17.15
CA VAL A 224 -3.10 -16.54 -16.44
C VAL A 224 -1.71 -15.91 -16.45
N GLY A 225 -1.27 -15.37 -17.60
CA GLY A 225 0.03 -14.69 -17.72
C GLY A 225 0.14 -13.45 -16.81
N VAL A 226 -0.92 -12.64 -16.77
CA VAL A 226 -1.03 -11.46 -15.89
C VAL A 226 -1.04 -11.87 -14.41
N ALA A 227 -1.79 -12.93 -14.06
CA ALA A 227 -1.79 -13.47 -12.70
C ALA A 227 -0.37 -13.93 -12.29
N ILE A 228 0.29 -14.78 -13.08
CA ILE A 228 1.67 -15.25 -12.82
C ILE A 228 2.65 -14.09 -12.68
N TYR A 229 2.50 -13.02 -13.48
CA TYR A 229 3.33 -11.83 -13.37
C TYR A 229 3.16 -11.11 -12.02
N PHE A 230 1.93 -10.86 -11.58
CA PHE A 230 1.67 -10.24 -10.27
C PHE A 230 2.15 -11.11 -9.11
N LEU A 231 1.96 -12.43 -9.21
CA LEU A 231 2.50 -13.42 -8.28
C LEU A 231 4.02 -13.32 -8.14
N SER A 232 4.71 -13.16 -9.27
CA SER A 232 6.16 -12.99 -9.29
C SER A 232 6.58 -11.68 -8.62
N GLN A 233 5.79 -10.61 -8.73
CA GLN A 233 6.12 -9.31 -8.13
C GLN A 233 6.00 -9.34 -6.60
N ASP A 234 4.90 -9.87 -6.06
CA ASP A 234 4.73 -10.02 -4.60
C ASP A 234 5.80 -10.94 -4.01
N TYR A 235 6.15 -12.02 -4.70
CA TYR A 235 7.23 -12.91 -4.28
C TYR A 235 8.60 -12.21 -4.27
N LYS A 236 8.93 -11.44 -5.33
CA LYS A 236 10.18 -10.65 -5.39
C LYS A 236 10.25 -9.62 -4.27
N GLN A 237 9.14 -8.95 -3.97
CA GLN A 237 9.09 -7.98 -2.89
C GLN A 237 9.27 -8.64 -1.53
N ALA A 238 8.59 -9.77 -1.28
CA ALA A 238 8.77 -10.55 -0.05
C ALA A 238 10.23 -10.98 0.15
N LYS A 239 10.87 -11.46 -0.91
CA LYS A 239 12.29 -11.82 -0.89
C LYS A 239 13.20 -10.63 -0.56
N SER A 240 12.94 -9.47 -1.19
CA SER A 240 13.70 -8.25 -0.93
C SER A 240 13.56 -7.78 0.52
N ILE A 241 12.37 -7.95 1.12
CA ILE A 241 12.13 -7.69 2.54
C ILE A 241 12.96 -8.64 3.42
N GLU A 242 12.98 -9.94 3.10
CA GLU A 242 13.77 -10.93 3.85
C GLU A 242 15.27 -10.68 3.76
N GLU A 243 15.78 -10.30 2.58
CA GLU A 243 17.18 -9.91 2.37
C GLU A 243 17.54 -8.66 3.19
N ALA A 244 16.66 -7.66 3.23
CA ALA A 244 16.86 -6.46 4.04
C ALA A 244 16.87 -6.76 5.54
N VAL A 245 15.99 -7.66 6.00
CA VAL A 245 15.89 -8.09 7.41
C VAL A 245 17.06 -8.99 7.82
N ASN A 246 17.54 -9.84 6.92
CA ASN A 246 18.64 -10.76 7.16
C ASN A 246 19.65 -10.73 6.01
N PRO A 247 20.64 -9.83 6.06
CA PRO A 247 21.64 -9.70 4.99
C PRO A 247 22.41 -11.00 4.70
N GLN A 248 22.53 -11.91 5.69
CA GLN A 248 23.21 -13.20 5.54
C GLN A 248 22.38 -14.26 4.80
N LEU A 249 21.10 -14.02 4.53
CA LEU A 249 20.28 -14.92 3.72
C LEU A 249 20.70 -14.87 2.24
N SER A 250 21.25 -13.74 1.78
CA SER A 250 21.72 -13.53 0.39
C SER A 250 22.87 -14.46 -0.01
N SER A 251 23.75 -14.83 0.94
CA SER A 251 24.89 -15.73 0.67
C SER A 251 24.48 -17.20 0.53
N VAL A 252 23.38 -17.63 1.17
CA VAL A 252 22.94 -19.04 1.17
C VAL A 252 22.20 -19.42 -0.12
N GLU A 253 21.51 -18.48 -0.76
CA GLU A 253 20.81 -18.76 -2.02
C GLU A 253 21.73 -18.81 -3.24
N HIS A 254 22.83 -18.04 -3.24
CA HIS A 254 23.87 -18.16 -4.26
C HIS A 254 24.55 -19.54 -4.23
N GLU A 255 24.66 -20.15 -3.06
CA GLU A 255 25.20 -21.51 -2.88
C GLU A 255 24.20 -22.59 -3.37
N LYS A 256 22.90 -22.45 -3.05
CA LYS A 256 21.86 -23.38 -3.53
C LYS A 256 21.59 -23.31 -5.04
N THR A 257 21.77 -22.15 -5.67
CA THR A 257 21.63 -22.02 -7.13
C THR A 257 22.85 -22.54 -7.90
N ALA A 258 24.03 -22.58 -7.28
CA ALA A 258 25.21 -23.25 -7.83
C ALA A 258 25.05 -24.77 -7.81
N ASP A 259 24.57 -25.35 -6.70
CA ASP A 259 24.35 -26.80 -6.57
C ASP A 259 23.25 -27.33 -7.51
N ASN A 260 22.15 -26.59 -7.71
CA ASN A 260 21.09 -27.03 -8.63
C ASN A 260 21.48 -26.95 -10.12
N LYS A 261 22.50 -26.17 -10.49
CA LYS A 261 23.07 -26.19 -11.85
C LYS A 261 24.05 -27.35 -12.07
N ALA A 262 24.64 -27.90 -11.00
CA ALA A 262 25.57 -29.03 -11.08
C ALA A 262 24.88 -30.39 -11.25
N VAL A 263 23.57 -30.49 -10.95
CA VAL A 263 22.79 -31.74 -11.06
C VAL A 263 22.12 -31.91 -12.44
N LEU A 264 22.20 -30.91 -13.32
CA LEU A 264 21.63 -30.93 -14.68
C LEU A 264 22.69 -30.79 -15.79
N GLY A 265 23.97 -31.04 -15.48
CA GLY A 265 25.08 -31.08 -16.44
C GLY A 265 25.40 -32.49 -16.89
#